data_AF-A0A936Z1Z6-F1
#
_entry.id   AF-A0A936Z1Z6-F1
#
_cell.length_a   1.000
_cell.length_b   1.000
_cell.length_c   1.000
_cell.angle_alpha   90.00
_cell.angle_beta   90.00
_cell.angle_gamma   90.00
#
_symmetry.space_group_name_H-M   'P 1'
#
loop_
_entity.id
_entity.type
_entity.pdbx_description
1 polymer ?
#
loop_
_entity_poly.entity_id
_entity_poly.type
_entity_poly.pdbx_seq_one_letter_code
_entity_poly.pdbx_strand_id
1 'polypeptide(L)'
;MLSLTIGIAAGAACLGGVVAFVWHRRRGEDTLRHIARLAAGIVAVGGTIESDLETDPEAPAFMVFRQRCRENRERADQALEQGKALGQQEAEALLTTLLLLHDDHRRMVDLRSEVDRAVARRAAADRCVEIRFGHSSKPSRWPSSSPLTRPSTLG
;
A
#
# COMPACT_ATOMS: atom_id res chain seq x y z
N MET A 1 -61.48 34.19 5.81
CA MET A 1 -60.72 33.51 6.89
C MET A 1 -59.78 32.45 6.29
N LEU A 2 -58.70 32.84 5.60
CA LEU A 2 -57.76 31.91 4.92
C LEU A 2 -56.26 32.24 5.14
N SER A 3 -55.92 33.20 6.01
CA SER A 3 -54.55 33.72 6.12
C SER A 3 -53.64 33.00 7.13
N LEU A 4 -54.13 32.08 7.96
CA LEU A 4 -53.33 31.52 9.06
C LEU A 4 -52.63 30.19 8.73
N THR A 5 -53.16 29.40 7.79
CA THR A 5 -52.60 28.08 7.45
C THR A 5 -51.40 28.15 6.50
N ILE A 6 -51.32 29.20 5.68
CA ILE A 6 -50.20 29.42 4.74
C ILE A 6 -48.89 29.72 5.49
N GLY A 7 -48.96 30.44 6.63
CA GLY A 7 -47.78 30.78 7.43
C GLY A 7 -47.10 29.57 8.09
N ILE A 8 -47.86 28.56 8.48
CA ILE A 8 -47.33 27.35 9.14
C ILE A 8 -46.70 26.41 8.10
N ALA A 9 -47.30 26.28 6.92
CA ALA A 9 -46.74 25.47 5.83
C ALA A 9 -45.42 26.05 5.29
N ALA A 10 -45.32 27.38 5.16
CA ALA A 10 -44.08 28.04 4.77
C ALA A 10 -42.98 27.89 5.85
N GLY A 11 -43.33 28.02 7.13
CA GLY A 11 -42.38 27.83 8.24
C GLY A 11 -41.82 26.40 8.31
N ALA A 12 -42.67 25.38 8.10
CA ALA A 12 -42.26 23.98 8.08
C ALA A 12 -41.39 23.64 6.85
N ALA A 13 -41.70 24.20 5.67
CA ALA A 13 -40.90 24.02 4.47
C ALA A 13 -39.52 24.70 4.57
N CYS A 14 -39.44 25.91 5.16
CA CYS A 14 -38.17 26.59 5.42
C CYS A 14 -37.30 25.83 6.43
N LEU A 15 -37.89 25.29 7.52
CA LEU A 15 -37.16 24.48 8.49
C LEU A 15 -36.68 23.16 7.88
N GLY A 16 -37.52 22.48 7.09
CA GLY A 16 -37.14 21.27 6.37
C GLY A 16 -35.98 21.50 5.39
N GLY A 17 -36.02 22.60 4.64
CA GLY A 17 -34.94 23.01 3.74
C GLY A 17 -33.62 23.30 4.47
N VAL A 18 -33.67 23.97 5.63
CA VAL A 18 -32.48 24.25 6.45
C VAL A 18 -31.88 22.97 7.03
N VAL A 19 -32.71 22.04 7.52
CA VAL A 19 -32.22 20.74 8.03
C VAL A 19 -31.59 19.91 6.91
N ALA A 20 -32.22 19.84 5.74
CA ALA A 20 -31.67 19.14 4.58
C ALA A 20 -30.34 19.77 4.11
N PHE A 21 -30.27 21.10 4.08
CA PHE A 21 -29.04 21.83 3.75
C PHE A 21 -27.91 21.57 4.75
N VAL A 22 -28.18 21.66 6.05
CA VAL A 22 -27.19 21.39 7.11
C VAL A 22 -26.73 19.94 7.07
N TRP A 23 -27.64 18.99 6.86
CA TRP A 23 -27.32 17.57 6.72
C TRP A 23 -26.41 17.31 5.51
N HIS A 24 -26.76 17.85 4.35
CA HIS A 24 -25.97 17.69 3.13
C HIS A 24 -24.57 18.30 3.29
N ARG A 25 -24.47 19.47 3.91
CA ARG A 25 -23.20 20.14 4.18
C ARG A 25 -22.30 19.34 5.12
N ARG A 26 -22.86 18.80 6.21
CA ARG A 26 -22.12 17.92 7.14
C ARG A 26 -21.60 16.66 6.44
N ARG A 27 -22.43 16.04 5.60
CA ARG A 27 -22.03 14.86 4.82
C ARG A 27 -20.88 15.17 3.87
N GLY A 28 -20.92 16.31 3.17
CA GLY A 28 -19.82 16.75 2.31
C GLY A 28 -18.51 16.96 3.10
N GLU A 29 -18.59 17.57 4.29
CA GLU A 29 -17.43 17.75 5.17
C GLU A 29 -16.85 16.43 5.68
N ASP A 30 -17.69 15.49 6.10
CA ASP A 30 -17.25 14.18 6.56
C ASP A 30 -16.57 13.40 5.43
N THR A 31 -17.10 13.48 4.21
CA THR A 31 -16.49 12.87 3.01
C THR A 31 -15.12 13.50 2.70
N LEU A 32 -15.00 14.83 2.75
CA LEU A 32 -13.70 15.51 2.57
C LEU A 32 -12.69 15.11 3.63
N ARG A 33 -13.11 15.03 4.90
CA ARG A 33 -12.26 14.53 5.99
C ARG A 33 -11.86 13.06 5.77
N HIS A 34 -12.68 12.25 5.10
CA HIS A 34 -12.34 10.87 4.76
C HIS A 34 -11.32 10.82 3.60
N ILE A 35 -11.54 11.60 2.54
CA ILE A 35 -10.59 11.74 1.42
C ILE A 35 -9.21 12.13 1.93
N ALA A 36 -9.12 13.16 2.78
CA ALA A 36 -7.86 13.59 3.37
C ALA A 36 -7.16 12.51 4.20
N ARG A 37 -7.93 11.71 4.96
CA ARG A 37 -7.40 10.59 5.76
C ARG A 37 -6.85 9.46 4.89
N LEU A 38 -7.55 9.08 3.83
CA LEU A 38 -7.08 8.04 2.92
C LEU A 38 -5.85 8.49 2.13
N ALA A 39 -5.82 9.73 1.66
CA ALA A 39 -4.67 10.29 0.99
C ALA A 39 -3.43 10.28 1.90
N ALA A 40 -3.58 10.71 3.16
CA ALA A 40 -2.52 10.62 4.16
C ALA A 40 -2.07 9.18 4.41
N GLY A 41 -3.00 8.21 4.44
CA GLY A 41 -2.69 6.78 4.56
C GLY A 41 -1.85 6.26 3.38
N ILE A 42 -2.22 6.62 2.14
CA ILE A 42 -1.45 6.27 0.93
C ILE A 42 -0.03 6.85 1.00
N VAL A 43 0.11 8.12 1.36
CA VAL A 43 1.42 8.78 1.49
C VAL A 43 2.26 8.12 2.59
N ALA A 44 1.66 7.78 3.74
CA ALA A 44 2.36 7.11 4.83
C ALA A 44 2.87 5.73 4.41
N VAL A 45 2.02 4.88 3.82
CA VAL A 45 2.43 3.57 3.31
C VAL A 45 3.51 3.73 2.24
N GLY A 46 3.36 4.69 1.34
CA GLY A 46 4.35 4.98 0.31
C GLY A 46 5.71 5.38 0.86
N GLY A 47 5.74 6.22 1.90
CA GLY A 47 6.97 6.59 2.60
C GLY A 47 7.66 5.39 3.24
N THR A 48 6.90 4.46 3.83
CA THR A 48 7.50 3.22 4.39
C THR A 48 8.08 2.32 3.29
N ILE A 49 7.42 2.20 2.14
CA ILE A 49 7.92 1.44 1.01
C ILE A 49 9.21 2.08 0.47
N GLU A 50 9.22 3.40 0.29
CA GLU A 50 10.41 4.11 -0.19
C GLU A 50 11.61 3.91 0.74
N SER A 51 11.40 4.02 2.06
CA SER A 51 12.42 3.77 3.07
C SER A 51 12.98 2.35 3.01
N ASP A 52 12.14 1.33 2.81
CA ASP A 52 12.61 -0.06 2.71
C ASP A 52 13.39 -0.33 1.42
N LEU A 53 13.07 0.41 0.36
CA LEU A 53 13.74 0.29 -0.93
C LEU A 53 15.02 1.13 -1.02
N GLU A 54 15.32 2.02 -0.07
CA GLU A 54 16.55 2.85 -0.06
C GLU A 54 17.82 2.04 0.02
N THR A 55 17.76 0.84 0.62
CA THR A 55 18.95 -0.01 0.77
C THR A 55 19.50 -0.57 -0.55
N ASP A 56 18.72 -0.55 -1.63
CA ASP A 56 19.20 -0.91 -2.96
C ASP A 56 18.43 -0.17 -4.07
N PRO A 57 18.95 0.99 -4.52
CA PRO A 57 18.25 1.85 -5.47
C PRO A 57 18.23 1.32 -6.91
N GLU A 58 19.09 0.38 -7.29
CA GLU A 58 19.30 0.00 -8.70
C GLU A 58 18.66 -1.34 -9.11
N ALA A 59 18.11 -2.10 -8.16
CA ALA A 59 17.41 -3.34 -8.49
C ALA A 59 16.18 -3.08 -9.40
N PRO A 60 16.10 -3.68 -10.60
CA PRO A 60 15.00 -3.38 -11.56
C PRO A 60 13.60 -3.61 -11.00
N ALA A 61 13.41 -4.63 -10.17
CA ALA A 61 12.14 -4.89 -9.49
C ALA A 61 11.77 -3.77 -8.50
N PHE A 62 12.76 -3.18 -7.83
CA PHE A 62 12.54 -2.11 -6.85
C PHE A 62 12.24 -0.78 -7.54
N MET A 63 12.81 -0.52 -8.71
CA MET A 63 12.40 0.61 -9.55
C MET A 63 10.92 0.55 -9.93
N VAL A 64 10.41 -0.64 -10.29
CA VAL A 64 8.98 -0.83 -10.59
C VAL A 64 8.10 -0.55 -9.37
N PHE A 65 8.51 -1.00 -8.18
CA PHE A 65 7.77 -0.72 -6.95
C PHE A 65 7.77 0.77 -6.60
N ARG A 66 8.91 1.46 -6.74
CA ARG A 66 9.02 2.92 -6.55
C ARG A 66 8.11 3.67 -7.51
N GLN A 67 8.08 3.28 -8.78
CA GLN A 67 7.23 3.91 -9.79
C GLN A 67 5.75 3.73 -9.44
N ARG A 68 5.31 2.51 -9.12
CA ARG A 68 3.92 2.24 -8.69
C ARG A 68 3.56 3.03 -7.42
N CYS A 69 4.48 3.12 -6.45
CA CYS A 69 4.28 3.92 -5.23
C CYS A 69 4.04 5.39 -5.59
N ARG A 70 4.92 5.96 -6.42
CA ARG A 70 4.84 7.34 -6.89
C ARG A 70 3.51 7.63 -7.59
N GLU A 71 3.10 6.78 -8.52
CA GLU A 71 1.83 6.94 -9.25
C GLU A 71 0.61 6.93 -8.32
N ASN A 72 0.61 6.08 -7.28
CA ASN A 72 -0.47 6.08 -6.30
C ASN A 72 -0.48 7.34 -5.43
N ARG A 73 0.70 7.84 -5.04
CA ARG A 73 0.82 9.11 -4.31
C ARG A 73 0.34 10.30 -5.13
N GLU A 74 0.76 10.39 -6.39
CA GLU A 74 0.32 11.45 -7.31
C GLU A 74 -1.21 11.42 -7.50
N ARG A 75 -1.81 10.24 -7.62
CA ARG A 75 -3.28 10.10 -7.69
C ARG A 75 -3.97 10.48 -6.38
N ALA A 76 -3.38 10.17 -5.23
CA ALA A 76 -3.91 10.57 -3.93
C ALA A 76 -3.88 12.09 -3.75
N ASP A 77 -2.79 12.75 -4.16
CA ASP A 77 -2.66 14.21 -4.14
C ASP A 77 -3.68 14.87 -5.08
N GLN A 78 -3.84 14.33 -6.30
CA GLN A 78 -4.86 14.80 -7.25
C GLN A 78 -6.28 14.64 -6.68
N ALA A 79 -6.60 13.51 -6.06
CA ALA A 79 -7.90 13.27 -5.45
C ALA A 79 -8.16 14.26 -4.29
N LEU A 80 -7.13 14.60 -3.51
CA LEU A 80 -7.23 15.58 -2.44
C LEU A 80 -7.51 16.99 -2.99
N GLU A 81 -6.79 17.41 -4.03
CA GLU A 81 -7.01 18.71 -4.68
C GLU A 81 -8.38 18.78 -5.36
N GLN A 82 -8.80 17.72 -6.05
CA GLN A 82 -10.15 17.61 -6.60
C GLN A 82 -11.22 17.71 -5.52
N GLY A 83 -11.08 16.98 -4.42
CA GLY A 83 -12.00 17.06 -3.29
C GLY A 83 -12.14 18.48 -2.76
N LYS A 84 -11.01 19.18 -2.54
CA LYS A 84 -11.02 20.58 -2.11
C LYS A 84 -11.71 21.51 -3.13
N ALA A 85 -11.49 21.29 -4.42
CA ALA A 85 -12.05 22.11 -5.49
C ALA A 85 -13.57 21.94 -5.65
N LEU A 86 -14.08 20.70 -5.56
CA LEU A 86 -15.51 20.37 -5.65
C LEU A 86 -16.33 20.98 -4.49
N GLY A 87 -15.70 21.17 -3.32
CA GLY A 87 -16.36 21.70 -2.14
C GLY A 87 -17.46 20.78 -1.58
N GLN A 88 -18.16 21.24 -0.54
CA GLN A 88 -19.12 20.41 0.22
C GLN A 88 -20.47 20.18 -0.50
N GLN A 89 -20.71 20.83 -1.64
CA GLN A 89 -22.00 20.81 -2.32
C GLN A 89 -22.10 19.74 -3.40
N GLU A 90 -20.97 19.22 -3.90
CA GLU A 90 -20.93 18.20 -4.96
C GLU A 90 -20.78 16.79 -4.38
N ALA A 91 -21.77 16.33 -3.62
CA ALA A 91 -21.69 15.10 -2.85
C ALA A 91 -21.44 13.83 -3.69
N GLU A 92 -21.99 13.75 -4.91
CA GLU A 92 -21.79 12.60 -5.81
C GLU A 92 -20.36 12.55 -6.37
N ALA A 93 -19.82 13.70 -6.77
CA ALA A 93 -18.45 13.81 -7.24
C ALA A 93 -17.47 13.46 -6.11
N LEU A 94 -17.69 14.00 -4.90
CA LEU A 94 -16.91 13.65 -3.72
C LEU A 94 -16.95 12.16 -3.38
N LEU A 95 -18.12 11.51 -3.49
CA LEU A 95 -18.24 10.08 -3.26
C LEU A 95 -17.44 9.28 -4.31
N THR A 96 -17.50 9.70 -5.57
CA THR A 96 -16.73 9.07 -6.65
C THR A 96 -15.22 9.18 -6.38
N THR A 97 -14.74 10.37 -6.02
CA THR A 97 -13.34 10.60 -5.62
C THR A 97 -12.96 9.72 -4.42
N LEU A 98 -13.83 9.60 -3.42
CA LEU A 98 -13.59 8.75 -2.25
C LEU A 98 -13.45 7.27 -2.63
N LEU A 99 -14.29 6.75 -3.53
CA LEU A 99 -14.24 5.36 -3.98
C LEU A 99 -12.94 5.06 -4.74
N LEU A 100 -12.53 5.94 -5.65
CA LEU A 100 -11.25 5.81 -6.36
C LEU A 100 -10.07 5.79 -5.38
N LEU A 101 -10.13 6.63 -4.35
CA LEU A 101 -9.07 6.70 -3.35
C LEU A 101 -9.02 5.46 -2.43
N HIS A 102 -10.17 4.82 -2.18
CA HIS A 102 -10.22 3.53 -1.48
C HIS A 102 -9.53 2.42 -2.30
N ASP A 103 -9.80 2.38 -3.61
CA ASP A 103 -9.14 1.43 -4.50
C ASP A 103 -7.62 1.64 -4.54
N ASP A 104 -7.18 2.90 -4.55
CA ASP A 104 -5.77 3.26 -4.53
C ASP A 104 -5.10 2.92 -3.19
N HIS A 105 -5.80 3.14 -2.07
CA HIS A 105 -5.33 2.70 -0.76
C HIS A 105 -5.16 1.17 -0.71
N ARG A 106 -6.11 0.42 -1.27
CA ARG A 106 -5.99 -1.05 -1.37
C ARG A 106 -4.79 -1.46 -2.23
N ARG A 107 -4.59 -0.82 -3.39
CA ARG A 107 -3.42 -1.07 -4.25
C ARG A 107 -2.10 -0.79 -3.54
N MET A 108 -2.05 0.23 -2.67
CA MET A 108 -0.87 0.51 -1.85
C MET A 108 -0.60 -0.55 -0.78
N VAL A 109 -1.64 -1.07 -0.14
CA VAL A 109 -1.50 -2.19 0.82
C VAL A 109 -1.05 -3.48 0.11
N ASP A 110 -1.58 -3.76 -1.08
CA ASP A 110 -1.15 -4.89 -1.89
C ASP A 110 0.31 -4.73 -2.33
N LEU A 111 0.69 -3.53 -2.79
CA LEU A 111 2.08 -3.19 -3.13
C LEU A 111 3.02 -3.38 -1.94
N ARG A 112 2.63 -2.94 -0.74
CA ARG A 112 3.41 -3.18 0.48
C ARG A 112 3.67 -4.67 0.70
N SER A 113 2.63 -5.49 0.57
CA SER A 113 2.73 -6.94 0.70
C SER A 113 3.60 -7.59 -0.38
N GLU A 114 3.65 -7.03 -1.59
CA GLU A 114 4.59 -7.44 -2.65
C GLU A 114 6.04 -7.09 -2.30
N VAL A 115 6.28 -5.87 -1.78
CA VAL A 115 7.60 -5.39 -1.34
C VAL A 115 8.12 -6.25 -0.20
N ASP A 116 7.32 -6.50 0.83
CA ASP A 116 7.72 -7.34 1.97
C ASP A 116 8.14 -8.75 1.51
N ARG A 117 7.40 -9.34 0.56
CA ARG A 117 7.77 -10.64 -0.05
C ARG A 117 9.05 -10.55 -0.87
N ALA A 118 9.29 -9.45 -1.57
CA ALA A 118 10.51 -9.27 -2.36
C ALA A 118 11.74 -9.11 -1.44
N VAL A 119 11.64 -8.29 -0.40
CA VAL A 119 12.68 -8.08 0.61
C VAL A 119 13.00 -9.38 1.35
N ALA A 120 11.97 -10.13 1.77
CA ALA A 120 12.16 -11.41 2.46
C ALA A 120 12.88 -12.46 1.58
N ARG A 121 12.51 -12.56 0.29
CA ARG A 121 13.17 -13.47 -0.66
C ARG A 121 14.64 -13.13 -0.86
N ARG A 122 14.96 -11.84 -0.91
CA ARG A 122 16.35 -11.38 -1.00
C ARG A 122 17.15 -11.71 0.24
N ALA A 123 16.64 -11.37 1.42
CA ALA A 123 17.30 -11.69 2.68
C ALA A 123 17.54 -13.21 2.84
N ALA A 124 16.65 -14.05 2.29
CA ALA A 124 16.87 -15.49 2.22
C ALA A 124 17.98 -15.88 1.22
N ALA A 125 18.05 -15.24 0.05
CA ALA A 125 19.09 -15.48 -0.94
C ALA A 125 20.49 -15.08 -0.42
N ASP A 126 20.61 -13.91 0.21
CA ASP A 126 21.88 -13.42 0.78
C ASP A 126 22.43 -14.39 1.84
N ARG A 127 21.55 -14.89 2.74
CA ARG A 127 21.91 -15.92 3.73
C ARG A 127 22.36 -17.24 3.09
N CYS A 128 21.73 -17.66 1.99
CA CYS A 128 22.13 -18.88 1.26
C CYS A 128 23.51 -18.73 0.60
N VAL A 129 23.88 -17.52 0.17
CA VAL A 129 25.20 -17.23 -0.40
C VAL A 129 26.29 -17.31 0.67
N GLU A 130 26.07 -16.72 1.85
CA GLU A 130 27.02 -16.79 2.98
C GLU A 130 27.32 -18.24 3.40
N ILE A 131 26.31 -19.10 3.48
CA ILE A 131 26.50 -20.52 3.83
C ILE A 131 27.35 -21.26 2.79
N ARG A 132 27.20 -20.91 1.50
CA ARG A 132 27.92 -21.56 0.39
C ARG A 132 29.39 -21.17 0.34
N PHE A 133 29.74 -19.95 0.74
CA PHE A 133 31.14 -19.50 0.83
C PHE A 133 31.85 -19.95 2.12
N GLY A 134 31.11 -20.33 3.17
CA GLY A 134 31.67 -20.87 4.42
C GLY A 134 32.18 -22.32 4.37
N HIS A 135 31.99 -23.05 3.25
CA HIS A 135 32.30 -24.49 3.15
C HIS A 135 33.44 -24.85 2.19
N SER A 136 34.28 -23.88 1.77
CA SER A 136 35.54 -24.18 1.08
C SER A 136 36.69 -24.50 2.06
N SER A 137 36.40 -25.26 3.12
CA SER A 137 37.43 -25.90 3.94
C SER A 137 37.60 -27.34 3.44
N LYS A 138 38.58 -27.53 2.53
CA LYS A 138 39.26 -28.79 2.11
C LYS A 138 38.44 -30.10 2.18
N PRO A 139 38.31 -30.88 1.10
CA PRO A 139 37.97 -32.29 1.26
C PRO A 139 39.07 -32.96 2.10
N SER A 140 38.70 -33.41 3.29
CA SER A 140 39.48 -34.32 4.11
C SER A 140 39.86 -35.51 3.24
N ARG A 141 41.17 -35.57 2.97
CA ARG A 141 41.92 -36.65 2.35
C ARG A 141 41.31 -38.00 2.78
N TRP A 142 40.64 -38.68 1.84
CA TRP A 142 40.25 -40.08 2.01
C TRP A 142 41.54 -40.90 2.22
N PRO A 143 41.62 -41.80 3.22
CA PRO A 143 42.75 -42.70 3.31
C PRO A 143 42.69 -43.70 2.15
N SER A 144 43.57 -43.51 1.17
CA SER A 144 43.90 -44.49 0.14
C SER A 144 44.37 -45.78 0.81
N SER A 145 43.51 -46.80 0.82
CA SER A 145 43.83 -48.12 1.35
C SER A 145 43.92 -49.09 0.18
N SER A 146 45.10 -49.19 -0.43
CA SER A 146 45.62 -50.33 -1.21
C SER A 146 47.00 -49.94 -1.75
N PRO A 147 47.96 -50.87 -1.99
CA PRO A 147 47.83 -52.33 -2.06
C PRO A 147 48.89 -53.07 -1.21
N LEU A 148 49.10 -54.36 -1.52
CA LEU A 148 50.14 -55.32 -1.10
C LEU A 148 49.64 -56.38 -0.10
N THR A 149 49.87 -57.68 -0.23
CA THR A 149 50.39 -58.58 -1.27
C THR A 149 50.02 -59.98 -0.75
N ARG A 150 49.61 -60.91 -1.63
CA ARG A 150 49.52 -62.35 -1.33
C ARG A 150 50.87 -62.89 -0.83
N PRO A 151 50.86 -63.89 0.06
CA PRO A 151 51.50 -65.13 -0.37
C PRO A 151 50.62 -66.36 -0.11
N SER A 152 50.66 -67.26 -1.09
CA SER A 152 50.18 -68.63 -1.03
C SER A 152 50.94 -69.42 0.03
N THR A 153 50.25 -70.28 0.78
CA THR A 153 50.82 -71.55 1.25
C THR A 153 49.74 -72.61 1.40
N LEU A 154 50.07 -73.78 0.86
CA LEU A 154 49.38 -75.07 0.91
C LEU A 154 49.08 -75.54 2.34
N GLY A 155 48.02 -76.35 2.45
CA GLY A 155 47.69 -77.22 3.57
C GLY A 155 46.46 -78.03 3.21
#